data_AF-A0A6C0B5G7-F1
#
_entry.id   AF-A0A6C0B5G7-F1
#
_cell.length_a   1.000
_cell.length_b   1.000
_cell.length_c   1.000
_cell.angle_alpha   90.00
_cell.angle_beta   90.00
_cell.angle_gamma   90.00
#
_symmetry.space_group_name_H-M   'P 1'
#
loop_
_entity.id
_entity.type
_entity.pdbx_description
1 polymer ?
#
loop_
_entity_poly.entity_id
_entity_poly.type
_entity_poly.pdbx_seq_one_letter_code
_entity_poly.pdbx_strand_id
1 'polypeptide(L)'
;MNTAIDQRDLVRAVRKYRSLDDQIKEINTTVYKLREDKKFVENEMSDILRRTNFQNLNKLEIQDDGSYIKIQRPETWSKPWSLSQKELKDLIASYVNGGATGNKPWPEELFDWIVERKKTAMVAKEFAFKRVMNVENNDGDDENEQSGRMGAH
;
A
#
# COMPACT_ATOMS: atom_id res chain seq x y z
N MET A 1 32.88 -22.65 27.22
CA MET A 1 34.02 -22.06 26.49
C MET A 1 33.67 -20.62 26.17
N ASN A 2 34.14 -19.65 26.96
CA ASN A 2 34.02 -18.23 26.63
C ASN A 2 35.13 -17.89 25.65
N THR A 3 34.81 -17.81 24.35
CA THR A 3 35.72 -17.24 23.36
C THR A 3 35.79 -15.74 23.61
N ALA A 4 36.89 -15.27 24.20
CA ALA A 4 37.17 -13.84 24.31
C ALA A 4 37.23 -13.26 22.88
N ILE A 5 36.21 -12.49 22.51
CA ILE A 5 36.17 -11.75 21.25
C ILE A 5 37.36 -10.77 21.28
N ASP A 6 38.31 -10.95 20.37
CA ASP A 6 39.51 -10.11 20.30
C ASP A 6 39.25 -8.88 19.40
N GLN A 7 40.03 -7.82 19.58
CA GLN A 7 39.98 -6.59 18.79
C GLN A 7 40.05 -6.87 17.27
N ARG A 8 40.73 -7.94 16.87
CA ARG A 8 40.81 -8.39 15.47
C ARG A 8 39.45 -8.83 14.90
N ASP A 9 38.60 -9.44 15.72
CA ASP A 9 37.26 -9.86 15.31
C ASP A 9 36.35 -8.65 15.13
N LEU A 10 36.46 -7.65 16.02
CA LEU A 10 35.76 -6.38 15.87
C LEU A 10 36.17 -5.66 14.58
N VAL A 11 37.46 -5.58 14.27
CA VAL A 11 37.95 -4.95 13.03
C VAL A 11 37.42 -5.67 11.80
N ARG A 12 37.36 -7.01 11.80
CA ARG A 12 36.76 -7.79 10.71
C ARG A 12 35.27 -7.49 10.57
N ALA A 13 34.53 -7.45 11.67
CA ALA A 13 33.10 -7.14 11.68
C ALA A 13 32.82 -5.72 11.15
N VAL A 14 33.60 -4.72 11.57
CA VAL A 14 33.48 -3.32 11.10
C VAL A 14 33.73 -3.21 9.60
N ARG A 15 34.73 -3.93 9.06
CA ARG A 15 35.00 -3.95 7.61
C ARG A 15 33.83 -4.56 6.83
N LYS A 16 33.27 -5.67 7.33
CA LYS A 16 32.09 -6.31 6.72
C LYS A 16 30.86 -5.40 6.80
N TYR A 17 30.62 -4.77 7.95
CA TYR A 17 29.55 -3.80 8.15
C TYR A 17 29.64 -2.67 7.12
N ARG A 18 30.82 -2.03 6.98
CA ARG A 18 31.03 -0.96 6.00
C ARG A 18 30.73 -1.44 4.58
N SER A 19 31.26 -2.60 4.19
CA SER A 19 31.02 -3.17 2.86
C SER A 19 29.53 -3.42 2.58
N LEU A 20 28.77 -3.89 3.58
CA LEU A 20 27.34 -4.09 3.46
C LEU A 20 26.58 -2.76 3.38
N ASP A 21 26.98 -1.77 4.18
CA ASP A 21 26.39 -0.42 4.15
C ASP A 21 26.58 0.24 2.77
N ASP A 22 27.77 0.10 2.17
CA ASP A 22 28.05 0.60 0.83
C ASP A 22 27.19 -0.11 -0.24
N GLN A 23 27.07 -1.45 -0.16
CA GLN A 23 26.20 -2.23 -1.06
C GLN A 23 24.73 -1.85 -0.90
N ILE A 24 24.25 -1.62 0.32
CA ILE A 24 22.87 -1.18 0.59
C ILE A 24 22.62 0.18 -0.07
N LYS A 25 23.57 1.13 0.02
CA LYS A 25 23.44 2.45 -0.62
C LYS A 25 23.40 2.34 -2.15
N GLU A 26 24.23 1.48 -2.73
CA GLU A 26 24.24 1.25 -4.17
C GLU A 26 22.91 0.63 -4.62
N ILE A 27 22.48 -0.46 -3.98
CA ILE A 27 21.20 -1.11 -4.28
C ILE A 27 20.03 -0.14 -4.11
N ASN A 28 20.03 0.67 -3.06
CA ASN A 28 18.98 1.68 -2.85
C ASN A 28 18.93 2.68 -4.01
N THR A 29 20.09 3.17 -4.49
CA THR A 29 20.16 4.04 -5.67
C THR A 29 19.53 3.37 -6.88
N THR A 30 19.87 2.11 -7.14
CA THR A 30 19.28 1.32 -8.24
C THR A 30 17.79 1.11 -8.05
N VAL A 31 17.33 0.80 -6.84
CA VAL A 31 15.90 0.63 -6.51
C VAL A 31 15.12 1.92 -6.75
N TYR A 32 15.68 3.09 -6.39
CA TYR A 32 15.03 4.37 -6.68
C TYR A 32 14.89 4.62 -8.17
N LYS A 33 15.94 4.38 -8.95
CA LYS A 33 15.87 4.48 -10.41
C LYS A 33 14.83 3.52 -11.00
N LEU A 34 14.85 2.25 -10.58
CA LEU A 34 13.87 1.25 -11.02
C LEU A 34 12.43 1.64 -10.63
N ARG A 35 12.22 2.29 -9.49
CA ARG A 35 10.90 2.81 -9.09
C ARG A 35 10.42 3.93 -10.00
N GLU A 36 11.32 4.82 -10.41
CA GLU A 36 11.02 5.89 -11.36
C GLU A 36 10.71 5.33 -12.75
N ASP A 37 11.57 4.46 -13.28
CA ASP A 37 11.38 3.79 -14.57
C ASP A 37 10.05 2.98 -14.57
N LYS A 38 9.77 2.26 -13.48
CA LYS A 38 8.50 1.55 -13.28
C LYS A 38 7.32 2.51 -13.30
N LYS A 39 7.41 3.67 -12.64
CA LYS A 39 6.33 4.66 -12.61
C LYS A 39 6.09 5.28 -13.98
N PHE A 40 7.15 5.49 -14.77
CA PHE A 40 7.03 5.93 -16.15
C PHE A 40 6.22 4.93 -16.99
N VAL A 41 6.56 3.64 -16.92
CA VAL A 41 5.82 2.57 -17.61
C VAL A 41 4.37 2.48 -17.12
N GLU A 42 4.11 2.61 -15.81
CA GLU A 42 2.74 2.64 -15.27
C GLU A 42 1.90 3.79 -15.85
N ASN A 43 2.51 4.96 -16.10
CA ASN A 43 1.82 6.08 -16.73
C ASN A 43 1.47 5.78 -18.20
N GLU A 44 2.40 5.20 -18.96
CA GLU A 44 2.12 4.76 -20.34
C GLU A 44 0.99 3.72 -20.38
N MET A 45 1.02 2.73 -19.48
CA MET A 45 -0.05 1.75 -19.34
C MET A 45 -1.39 2.40 -19.02
N SER A 46 -1.40 3.39 -18.13
CA SER A 46 -2.60 4.14 -17.76
C SER A 46 -3.21 4.85 -18.97
N ASP A 47 -2.40 5.50 -19.79
CA ASP A 47 -2.86 6.19 -20.99
C ASP A 47 -3.40 5.25 -22.06
N ILE A 48 -2.83 4.05 -22.18
CA ILE A 48 -3.37 2.99 -23.04
C ILE A 48 -4.74 2.53 -22.52
N LEU A 49 -4.86 2.25 -21.21
CA LEU A 49 -6.08 1.70 -20.59
C LEU A 49 -7.25 2.68 -20.49
N ARG A 50 -7.01 3.98 -20.72
CA ARG A 50 -8.05 5.00 -20.88
C ARG A 50 -8.83 4.85 -22.18
N ARG A 51 -8.27 4.17 -23.20
CA ARG A 51 -8.96 3.96 -24.47
C ARG A 51 -10.17 3.04 -24.27
N THR A 52 -11.25 3.33 -24.99
CA THR A 52 -12.54 2.62 -24.88
C THR A 52 -12.42 1.11 -25.04
N ASN A 53 -11.54 0.66 -25.94
CA ASN A 53 -11.32 -0.75 -26.24
C ASN A 53 -10.80 -1.58 -25.05
N PHE A 54 -10.26 -0.92 -24.02
CA PHE A 54 -9.71 -1.59 -22.84
C PHE A 54 -10.54 -1.37 -21.58
N GLN A 55 -11.75 -0.80 -21.65
CA GLN A 55 -12.53 -0.46 -20.43
C GLN A 55 -12.86 -1.67 -19.54
N ASN A 56 -13.03 -2.86 -20.12
CA ASN A 56 -13.36 -4.07 -19.37
C ASN A 56 -12.12 -4.88 -18.96
N LEU A 57 -10.92 -4.40 -19.26
CA LEU A 57 -9.68 -5.11 -18.94
C LEU A 57 -9.25 -4.83 -17.51
N ASN A 58 -9.33 -5.84 -16.64
CA ASN A 58 -8.97 -5.73 -15.22
C ASN A 58 -7.78 -6.62 -14.83
N LYS A 59 -7.34 -7.50 -15.74
CA LYS A 59 -6.25 -8.46 -15.56
C LYS A 59 -5.43 -8.57 -16.84
N LEU A 60 -4.11 -8.60 -16.73
CA LEU A 60 -3.18 -8.88 -17.82
C LEU A 60 -2.30 -10.06 -17.44
N GLU A 61 -2.36 -11.16 -18.18
CA GLU A 61 -1.55 -12.35 -17.90
C GLU A 61 -0.14 -12.21 -18.50
N ILE A 62 0.85 -12.67 -17.75
CA ILE A 62 2.25 -12.72 -18.15
C ILE A 62 2.56 -14.17 -18.49
N GLN A 63 2.77 -14.44 -19.78
CA GLN A 63 2.92 -15.80 -20.29
C GLN A 63 4.20 -16.48 -19.78
N ASP A 64 5.24 -15.69 -19.48
CA ASP A 64 6.57 -16.21 -19.19
C ASP A 64 6.68 -16.91 -17.83
N ASP A 65 5.90 -16.50 -16.84
CA ASP A 65 6.03 -16.97 -15.46
C ASP A 65 4.69 -17.27 -14.76
N GLY A 66 3.60 -17.26 -15.53
CA GLY A 66 2.26 -17.52 -15.02
C GLY A 66 1.72 -16.44 -14.06
N SER A 67 2.44 -15.34 -13.86
CA SER A 67 1.96 -14.21 -13.05
C SER A 67 0.96 -13.36 -13.84
N TYR A 68 0.27 -12.44 -13.15
CA TYR A 68 -0.60 -11.48 -13.81
C TYR A 68 -0.53 -10.09 -13.17
N ILE A 69 -0.88 -9.06 -13.93
CA ILE A 69 -1.08 -7.71 -13.43
C ILE A 69 -2.56 -7.49 -13.17
N LYS A 70 -2.93 -7.28 -11.90
CA LYS A 70 -4.24 -6.75 -11.49
C LYS A 70 -4.26 -5.25 -11.78
N ILE A 71 -5.26 -4.80 -12.52
CA ILE A 71 -5.49 -3.39 -12.86
C ILE A 71 -6.61 -2.87 -11.96
N GLN A 72 -6.31 -1.85 -11.16
CA GLN A 72 -7.32 -1.13 -10.39
C GLN A 72 -7.55 0.24 -11.04
N ARG A 73 -8.80 0.54 -11.38
CA ARG A 73 -9.15 1.75 -12.16
C ARG A 73 -9.42 2.95 -11.26
N PRO A 74 -9.21 4.18 -11.72
CA PRO A 74 -9.67 5.36 -11.00
C PRO A 74 -11.10 5.19 -10.50
N GLU A 75 -11.38 5.66 -9.30
CA GLU A 75 -12.69 5.69 -8.64
C GLU A 75 -13.29 4.32 -8.27
N THR A 76 -12.63 3.22 -8.62
CA THR A 76 -13.10 1.85 -8.32
C THR A 76 -12.44 1.20 -7.10
N TRP A 77 -11.42 1.84 -6.52
CA TRP A 77 -10.71 1.31 -5.35
C TRP A 77 -10.29 2.43 -4.40
N SER A 78 -10.08 2.03 -3.15
CA SER A 78 -9.58 2.91 -2.09
C SER A 78 -8.11 2.64 -1.81
N LYS A 79 -7.30 3.69 -1.77
CA LYS A 79 -5.89 3.60 -1.37
C LYS A 79 -5.80 3.17 0.10
N PRO A 80 -4.84 2.30 0.46
CA PRO A 80 -4.52 2.08 1.86
C PRO A 80 -4.06 3.39 2.48
N TRP A 81 -4.41 3.60 3.75
CA TRP A 81 -4.11 4.85 4.45
C TRP A 81 -3.58 4.56 5.85
N SER A 82 -2.79 5.51 6.33
CA SER A 82 -2.26 5.53 7.69
C SER A 82 -2.50 6.91 8.29
N LEU A 83 -2.46 7.00 9.62
CA LEU A 83 -2.45 8.27 10.34
C LEU A 83 -1.13 8.45 11.05
N SER A 84 -0.54 9.63 10.93
CA SER A 84 0.46 10.05 11.90
C SER A 84 -0.18 10.25 13.27
N GLN A 85 0.62 10.11 14.34
CA GLN A 85 0.15 10.36 15.70
C GLN A 85 -0.46 11.77 15.87
N LYS A 86 0.11 12.76 15.17
CA LYS A 86 -0.40 14.13 15.18
C LYS A 86 -1.78 14.25 14.54
N GLU A 87 -1.95 13.72 13.32
CA GLU A 87 -3.25 13.75 12.64
C GLU A 87 -4.34 13.02 13.43
N LEU A 88 -3.99 11.87 14.04
CA LEU A 88 -4.91 11.15 14.90
C LEU A 88 -5.34 12.04 16.08
N LYS A 89 -4.39 12.70 16.75
CA LYS A 89 -4.70 13.62 17.85
C LYS A 89 -5.60 14.78 17.40
N ASP A 90 -5.33 15.36 16.23
CA ASP A 90 -6.11 16.47 15.69
C ASP A 90 -7.56 16.05 15.33
N LEU A 91 -7.72 14.83 14.80
CA LEU A 91 -9.03 14.24 14.51
C LEU A 91 -9.84 13.97 15.79
N ILE A 92 -9.20 13.39 16.80
CA ILE A 92 -9.82 13.15 18.11
C ILE A 92 -10.26 14.48 18.74
N ALA A 93 -9.40 15.49 18.75
CA ALA A 93 -9.74 16.81 19.28
C ALA A 93 -10.91 17.45 18.53
N SER A 94 -10.93 17.34 17.20
CA SER A 94 -12.01 17.87 16.35
C SER A 94 -13.35 17.20 16.65
N TYR A 95 -13.35 15.89 16.88
CA TYR A 95 -14.55 15.12 17.24
C TYR A 95 -15.08 15.53 18.63
N VAL A 96 -14.21 15.60 19.63
CA VAL A 96 -14.59 15.97 21.02
C VAL A 96 -15.13 17.40 21.08
N ASN A 97 -14.52 18.34 20.36
CA ASN A 97 -14.95 19.73 20.34
C ASN A 97 -16.20 19.98 19.48
N GLY A 98 -16.55 19.05 18.59
CA GLY A 98 -17.70 19.12 17.69
C GLY A 98 -19.03 18.67 18.31
N GLY A 99 -19.01 18.15 19.54
CA GLY A 99 -20.17 17.59 20.24
C GLY A 99 -20.47 16.16 19.77
N ALA A 100 -20.26 15.18 20.67
CA ALA A 100 -20.62 13.80 20.40
C ALA A 100 -22.14 13.67 20.26
N THR A 101 -22.61 13.25 19.09
CA THR A 101 -24.03 13.07 18.76
C THR A 101 -24.43 11.63 19.06
N GLY A 102 -24.53 11.32 20.35
CA GLY A 102 -24.58 9.95 20.85
C GLY A 102 -25.68 9.08 20.26
N ASN A 103 -25.28 7.90 19.80
CA ASN A 103 -26.07 6.65 19.82
C ASN A 103 -25.18 5.38 19.93
N LYS A 104 -23.85 5.52 20.05
CA LYS A 104 -22.89 4.41 20.20
C LYS A 104 -21.88 4.68 21.34
N PRO A 105 -21.16 3.66 21.86
CA PRO A 105 -20.07 3.84 22.80
C PRO A 105 -18.93 4.70 22.19
N TRP A 106 -18.36 5.60 23.02
CA TRP A 106 -17.41 6.65 22.61
C TRP A 106 -16.20 6.18 21.78
N PRO A 107 -15.57 5.02 22.03
CA PRO A 107 -14.45 4.55 21.21
C PRO A 107 -14.86 4.10 19.79
N GLU A 108 -16.04 3.47 19.65
CA GLU A 108 -16.51 2.96 18.36
C GLU A 108 -17.02 4.10 17.47
N GLU A 109 -17.75 5.05 18.05
CA GLU A 109 -18.26 6.21 17.33
C GLU A 109 -17.12 7.09 16.78
N LEU A 110 -16.05 7.28 17.57
CA LEU A 110 -14.85 7.99 17.17
C LEU A 110 -14.10 7.26 16.04
N PHE A 111 -13.99 5.93 16.13
CA PHE A 111 -13.36 5.12 15.09
C PHE A 111 -14.11 5.25 13.76
N ASP A 112 -15.42 5.00 13.78
CA ASP A 112 -16.29 5.12 12.59
C ASP A 112 -16.19 6.53 11.97
N TRP A 113 -16.22 7.57 12.81
CA TRP A 113 -16.11 8.95 12.36
C TRP A 113 -14.77 9.25 11.69
N ILE A 114 -13.65 8.77 12.25
CA ILE A 114 -12.32 8.95 11.67
C ILE A 114 -12.23 8.24 10.31
N VAL A 115 -12.70 7.00 10.24
CA VAL A 115 -12.66 6.18 9.02
C VAL A 115 -13.49 6.84 7.92
N GLU A 116 -14.73 7.26 8.20
CA GLU A 116 -15.62 7.85 7.20
C GLU A 116 -15.04 9.15 6.63
N ARG A 117 -14.45 9.99 7.49
CA ARG A 117 -13.81 11.24 7.07
C ARG A 117 -12.61 11.00 6.17
N LYS A 118 -11.84 9.93 6.42
CA LYS A 118 -10.68 9.56 5.60
C LYS A 118 -11.09 8.86 4.31
N LYS A 119 -12.15 8.03 4.33
CA LYS A 119 -12.63 7.24 3.18
C LYS A 119 -12.83 8.08 1.93
N THR A 120 -13.43 9.26 2.06
CA THR A 120 -13.66 10.20 0.95
C THR A 120 -12.36 10.63 0.25
N ALA A 121 -11.27 10.81 1.01
CA ALA A 121 -9.96 11.18 0.47
C ALA A 121 -9.17 9.98 -0.09
N MET A 122 -9.60 8.75 0.20
CA MET A 122 -8.90 7.52 -0.20
C MET A 122 -9.34 6.97 -1.54
N VAL A 123 -10.44 7.46 -2.11
CA VAL A 123 -10.84 7.07 -3.47
C VAL A 123 -9.74 7.45 -4.44
N ALA A 124 -9.14 6.44 -5.08
CA ALA A 124 -8.01 6.64 -5.97
C ALA A 124 -8.44 7.37 -7.24
N LYS A 125 -7.69 8.40 -7.64
CA LYS A 125 -7.92 9.13 -8.91
C LYS A 125 -7.06 8.61 -10.07
N GLU A 126 -6.23 7.61 -9.79
CA GLU A 126 -5.24 7.07 -10.73
C GLU A 126 -5.40 5.56 -10.82
N PHE A 127 -4.88 5.00 -11.91
CA PHE A 127 -4.73 3.55 -12.02
C PHE A 127 -3.70 3.05 -11.01
N ALA A 128 -3.90 1.83 -10.53
CA ALA A 128 -2.85 1.08 -9.84
C ALA A 128 -2.66 -0.29 -10.48
N PHE A 129 -1.41 -0.72 -10.48
CA PHE A 129 -0.96 -1.98 -11.08
C PHE A 129 -0.26 -2.81 -10.00
N LYS A 130 -0.74 -4.03 -9.80
CA LYS A 130 -0.14 -4.99 -8.87
C LYS A 130 0.15 -6.29 -9.61
N ARG A 131 1.43 -6.68 -9.65
CA ARG A 131 1.80 -8.02 -10.09
C ARG A 131 1.44 -9.02 -8.98
N VAL A 132 0.70 -10.04 -9.35
CA VAL A 132 0.36 -11.17 -8.50
C VAL A 132 1.05 -12.39 -9.08
N MET A 133 1.94 -12.98 -8.30
CA MET A 133 2.62 -14.22 -8.66
C MET A 133 1.67 -15.39 -8.38
N ASN A 134 1.60 -16.35 -9.30
CA ASN A 134 0.88 -17.59 -9.06
C ASN A 134 1.74 -18.46 -8.12
N VAL A 135 1.58 -18.24 -6.82
CA VAL A 135 2.12 -19.15 -5.81
C VAL A 135 0.97 -20.06 -5.43
N GLU A 136 1.12 -21.36 -5.65
CA GLU A 136 0.20 -22.36 -5.11
C GLU A 136 0.05 -22.10 -3.59
N ASN A 137 -1.18 -21.74 -3.17
CA ASN A 137 -1.61 -21.43 -1.80
C ASN A 137 -1.12 -20.10 -1.21
N ASN A 138 -1.96 -19.06 -1.34
CA ASN A 138 -2.03 -18.01 -0.33
C ASN A 138 -3.50 -17.55 -0.19
N ASP A 139 -4.29 -18.35 0.52
CA ASP A 139 -5.58 -17.93 1.08
C ASP A 139 -5.31 -16.76 2.04
N GLY A 140 -5.71 -15.56 1.65
CA GLY A 140 -5.44 -14.35 2.42
C GLY A 140 -6.08 -13.12 1.80
N ASP A 141 -7.39 -13.00 2.03
CA ASP A 141 -8.20 -11.78 2.02
C ASP A 141 -8.29 -10.96 0.72
N ASP A 142 -9.39 -11.15 0.00
CA ASP A 142 -10.02 -10.10 -0.83
C ASP A 142 -11.56 -10.26 -0.83
N GLU A 143 -12.17 -10.73 0.28
CA GLU A 143 -13.64 -10.87 0.44
C GLU A 143 -14.33 -9.61 0.99
N ASN A 144 -13.89 -8.40 0.64
CA ASN A 144 -14.55 -7.16 1.13
C ASN A 144 -15.09 -6.22 0.05
N GLU A 145 -15.42 -6.76 -1.13
CA GLU A 145 -16.13 -6.02 -2.17
C GLU A 145 -17.49 -6.67 -2.52
N GLN A 146 -18.33 -6.94 -1.50
CA GLN A 146 -19.75 -7.23 -1.76
C GLN A 146 -20.67 -7.07 -0.52
N SER A 147 -20.70 -5.88 0.11
CA SER A 147 -21.85 -5.53 0.96
C SER A 147 -22.16 -4.04 0.89
N GLY A 148 -23.07 -3.66 0.00
CA GLY A 148 -23.51 -2.27 -0.09
C GLY A 148 -24.44 -1.96 -1.25
N ARG A 149 -25.31 -2.88 -1.67
CA ARG A 149 -26.40 -2.55 -2.61
C ARG A 149 -27.57 -3.54 -2.56
N MET A 150 -28.39 -3.43 -1.53
CA MET A 150 -29.84 -3.72 -1.59
C MET A 150 -30.46 -2.63 -0.70
N GLY A 151 -31.30 -1.71 -1.16
CA GLY A 151 -32.36 -1.85 -2.16
C GLY A 151 -33.65 -1.54 -1.40
N ALA A 152 -34.09 -0.30 -1.46
CA ALA A 152 -35.35 0.16 -0.88
C ALA A 152 -36.55 -0.54 -1.55
N HIS A 153 -37.52 -0.96 -0.73
CA HIS A 153 -38.94 -0.93 -1.02
C HIS A 153 -39.74 -0.94 0.28
#